data_AF-A0A931P4U7-F1
#
_entry.id   AF-A0A931P4U7-F1
#
_cell.length_a   1.000
_cell.length_b   1.000
_cell.length_c   1.000
_cell.angle_alpha   90.00
_cell.angle_beta   90.00
_cell.angle_gamma   90.00
#
_symmetry.space_group_name_H-M   'P 1'
#
loop_
_entity.id
_entity.type
_entity.pdbx_description
1 polymer ?
#
loop_
_entity_poly.entity_id
_entity_poly.type
_entity_poly.pdbx_seq_one_letter_code
_entity_poly.pdbx_strand_id
1 'polypeptide(L)'
;MSFTIPILFLLALPSQAQPQADPAAVIAPILGDEIAMVLHFDLSRLNFVETVKRMSGKLAADKQFDEEIRSIGDEIDTLVRTGAKDLFLLIDPGRMRATPQFALTFETGSDVSALKTLLPKFWSRYDSAPLSMEVKGRLLAGGHSIAFRPDRNVEDSPRAGLSDAFAAAVNSPAKLVLVPSVIQRKALEETIETLPKELGGGPVTTFTQGSKWGVLHLTPGENPGMQFLFQCEDAPTAGKLASLATHIRSLAVEASKNDPNLSSFVTMLEKLNPQTQGDRTVIDISPELMTDLVVPLIQSVRETRWRNRCVSNLKRIGLAMHNYHQAYGKFPRQATLSPSGKPLLSWRVQLLPFLDENQLYSEFHLDEPWDSEHNKALITKMPAIFACPKSHHPVSEGKTCYQVPHGKGTILSGENGGRLQDFTDGTTRTIMAVETGDESAVIWTKPDDWQVGEDVSFTPLLGHHAGGTNLLFADGSLRFVKDSIPRKILKALTTRDGGEVVGDNDF
;
A
#
# COMPACT_ATOMS: atom_id res chain seq x y z
N MET A 1 1.18 -1.32 1.16
CA MET A 1 2.30 -0.36 1.23
C MET A 1 2.66 0.05 -0.18
N SER A 2 2.93 1.33 -0.42
CA SER A 2 3.47 1.79 -1.69
C SER A 2 4.96 1.44 -1.76
N PHE A 3 5.34 0.39 -2.49
CA PHE A 3 6.75 0.15 -2.79
C PHE A 3 7.36 1.21 -3.71
N THR A 4 6.59 2.23 -4.13
CA THR A 4 6.99 3.29 -5.06
C THR A 4 8.21 4.08 -4.60
N ILE A 5 8.38 4.37 -3.30
CA ILE A 5 9.58 5.04 -2.80
C ILE A 5 10.81 4.13 -2.96
N PRO A 6 10.86 2.91 -2.38
CA PRO A 6 11.97 2.01 -2.61
C PRO A 6 12.30 1.81 -4.10
N ILE A 7 11.28 1.68 -4.95
CA ILE A 7 11.44 1.50 -6.41
C ILE A 7 12.04 2.74 -7.09
N LEU A 8 11.58 3.95 -6.77
CA LEU A 8 12.09 5.20 -7.36
C LEU A 8 13.54 5.45 -6.98
N PHE A 9 13.90 5.14 -5.73
CA PHE A 9 15.26 5.31 -5.27
C PHE A 9 16.21 4.21 -5.77
N LEU A 10 15.71 2.98 -6.03
CA LEU A 10 16.46 1.92 -6.71
C LEU A 10 16.69 2.21 -8.21
N LEU A 11 16.24 3.37 -8.72
CA LEU A 11 16.49 3.81 -10.09
C LEU A 11 17.24 5.13 -10.18
N ALA A 12 17.64 5.66 -9.02
CA ALA A 12 18.21 6.98 -8.90
C ALA A 12 19.65 7.02 -9.47
N LEU A 13 19.96 7.98 -10.34
CA LEU A 13 21.27 8.05 -10.98
C LEU A 13 22.34 8.52 -9.99
N PRO A 14 23.52 7.87 -9.94
CA PRO A 14 24.63 8.27 -9.08
C PRO A 14 25.33 9.54 -9.58
N SER A 15 25.72 10.41 -8.64
CA SER A 15 26.72 11.48 -8.82
C SER A 15 28.03 11.15 -8.06
N GLN A 16 29.09 11.94 -8.28
CA GLN A 16 30.44 11.65 -7.76
C GLN A 16 30.50 11.62 -6.22
N ALA A 17 31.34 10.72 -5.68
CA ALA A 17 31.43 10.44 -4.25
C ALA A 17 32.19 11.52 -3.46
N GLN A 18 31.70 11.85 -2.26
CA GLN A 18 32.45 12.52 -1.19
C GLN A 18 32.64 11.55 -0.01
N PRO A 19 33.72 11.66 0.78
CA PRO A 19 33.93 10.81 1.96
C PRO A 19 32.89 11.13 3.03
N GLN A 20 32.17 10.09 3.49
CA GLN A 20 31.05 10.19 4.42
C GLN A 20 31.35 9.39 5.70
N ALA A 21 30.79 9.81 6.83
CA ALA A 21 30.81 9.02 8.07
C ALA A 21 30.13 7.66 7.85
N ASP A 22 30.58 6.62 8.55
CA ASP A 22 29.99 5.28 8.45
C ASP A 22 28.47 5.33 8.69
N PRO A 23 27.63 5.02 7.68
CA PRO A 23 26.18 5.05 7.81
C PRO A 23 25.66 4.17 8.95
N ALA A 24 26.36 3.09 9.31
CA ALA A 24 26.00 2.25 10.45
C ALA A 24 26.10 3.01 11.78
N ALA A 25 27.15 3.82 11.97
CA ALA A 25 27.36 4.62 13.17
C ALA A 25 26.31 5.71 13.34
N VAL A 26 25.82 6.26 12.23
CA VAL A 26 24.76 7.26 12.24
C VAL A 26 23.46 6.70 12.82
N ILE A 27 23.06 5.48 12.44
CA ILE A 27 21.76 4.91 12.81
C ILE A 27 21.81 4.02 14.06
N ALA A 28 22.99 3.67 14.57
CA ALA A 28 23.14 2.83 15.76
C ALA A 28 22.27 3.28 16.97
N PRO A 29 22.12 4.58 17.28
CA PRO A 29 21.29 5.03 18.40
C PRO A 29 19.79 4.73 18.27
N ILE A 30 19.29 4.48 17.06
CA ILE A 30 17.85 4.32 16.78
C ILE A 30 17.50 2.95 16.20
N LEU A 31 18.50 2.11 15.99
CA LEU A 31 18.34 0.80 15.37
C LEU A 31 17.80 -0.21 16.40
N GLY A 32 16.51 -0.52 16.36
CA GLY A 32 15.90 -1.55 17.21
C GLY A 32 16.29 -2.98 16.81
N ASP A 33 15.92 -3.98 17.61
CA ASP A 33 16.24 -5.40 17.33
C ASP A 33 15.23 -6.04 16.36
N GLU A 34 14.07 -5.40 16.21
CA GLU A 34 12.96 -5.72 15.32
C GLU A 34 13.24 -5.35 13.85
N ILE A 35 14.12 -4.38 13.62
CA ILE A 35 14.47 -3.96 12.26
C ILE A 35 15.23 -5.12 11.57
N ALA A 36 14.88 -5.54 10.37
CA ALA A 36 15.65 -6.58 9.66
C ALA A 36 16.48 -5.99 8.52
N MET A 37 16.00 -4.87 7.98
CA MET A 37 16.56 -4.25 6.79
C MET A 37 16.67 -2.75 6.97
N VAL A 38 17.73 -2.17 6.42
CA VAL A 38 17.96 -0.73 6.37
C VAL A 38 18.10 -0.31 4.93
N LEU A 39 17.18 0.52 4.46
CA LEU A 39 17.29 1.18 3.17
C LEU A 39 18.00 2.52 3.38
N HIS A 40 19.11 2.74 2.68
CA HIS A 40 19.91 3.95 2.77
C HIS A 40 20.01 4.63 1.42
N PHE A 41 19.82 5.94 1.44
CA PHE A 41 19.92 6.81 0.30
C PHE A 41 20.83 7.99 0.61
N ASP A 42 21.89 8.13 -0.18
CA ASP A 42 22.71 9.34 -0.21
C ASP A 42 22.04 10.34 -1.15
N LEU A 43 21.21 11.21 -0.59
CA LEU A 43 20.41 12.18 -1.33
C LEU A 43 21.28 13.19 -2.08
N SER A 44 22.53 13.40 -1.65
CA SER A 44 23.47 14.30 -2.34
C SER A 44 23.99 13.71 -3.66
N ARG A 45 23.90 12.38 -3.79
CA ARG A 45 24.38 11.64 -4.95
C ARG A 45 23.28 11.14 -5.88
N LEU A 46 22.03 11.50 -5.61
CA LEU A 46 20.89 11.05 -6.40
C LEU A 46 20.27 12.20 -7.19
N ASN A 47 20.12 12.00 -8.50
CA ASN A 47 19.36 12.90 -9.37
C ASN A 47 17.98 12.29 -9.67
N PHE A 48 17.00 12.60 -8.83
CA PHE A 48 15.66 12.06 -8.96
C PHE A 48 14.94 12.59 -10.19
N VAL A 49 15.11 13.86 -10.54
CA VAL A 49 14.47 14.47 -11.72
C VAL A 49 14.85 13.73 -13.01
N GLU A 50 16.14 13.45 -13.20
CA GLU A 50 16.61 12.74 -14.39
C GLU A 50 16.19 11.26 -14.39
N THR A 51 16.15 10.62 -13.22
CA THR A 51 15.59 9.28 -13.05
C THR A 51 14.12 9.21 -13.41
N VAL A 52 13.31 10.15 -12.92
CA VAL A 52 11.89 10.28 -13.27
C VAL A 52 11.73 10.53 -14.77
N LYS A 53 12.56 11.37 -15.37
CA LYS A 53 12.52 11.66 -16.80
C LYS A 53 12.82 10.43 -17.67
N ARG A 54 13.87 9.66 -17.35
CA ARG A 54 14.19 8.39 -18.04
C ARG A 54 13.05 7.36 -17.92
N MET A 55 12.39 7.33 -16.77
CA MET A 55 11.31 6.39 -16.48
C MET A 55 9.97 6.81 -17.11
N SER A 56 9.66 8.10 -17.14
CA SER A 56 8.40 8.65 -17.67
C SER A 56 8.17 8.29 -19.14
N GLY A 57 9.23 8.27 -19.97
CA GLY A 57 9.11 7.84 -21.37
C GLY A 57 8.67 6.38 -21.57
N LYS A 58 8.92 5.50 -20.58
CA LYS A 58 8.49 4.09 -20.59
C LYS A 58 7.19 3.84 -19.83
N LEU A 59 6.76 4.79 -18.99
CA LEU A 59 5.59 4.70 -18.10
C LEU A 59 4.42 5.61 -18.52
N ALA A 60 4.57 6.39 -19.60
CA ALA A 60 3.70 7.48 -20.08
C ALA A 60 2.21 7.15 -20.32
N ALA A 61 1.77 5.92 -20.06
CA ALA A 61 0.38 5.51 -20.20
C ALA A 61 -0.52 6.00 -19.04
N ASP A 62 0.04 6.50 -17.93
CA ASP A 62 -0.75 7.00 -16.79
C ASP A 62 -0.26 8.37 -16.29
N LYS A 63 -1.01 9.42 -16.64
CA LYS A 63 -0.74 10.81 -16.25
C LYS A 63 -0.74 11.00 -14.72
N GLN A 64 -1.59 10.30 -13.98
CA GLN A 64 -1.71 10.47 -12.53
C GLN A 64 -0.52 9.86 -11.80
N PHE A 65 -0.02 8.71 -12.28
CA PHE A 65 1.18 8.09 -11.74
C PHE A 65 2.45 8.89 -12.08
N ASP A 66 2.54 9.43 -13.30
CA ASP A 66 3.61 10.35 -13.69
C ASP A 66 3.62 11.62 -12.81
N GLU A 67 2.46 12.19 -12.52
CA GLU A 67 2.32 13.33 -11.60
C GLU A 67 2.74 12.97 -10.17
N GLU A 68 2.39 11.79 -9.68
CA GLU A 68 2.81 11.33 -8.34
C GLU A 68 4.32 11.14 -8.25
N ILE A 69 4.92 10.50 -9.26
CA ILE A 69 6.38 10.33 -9.33
C ILE A 69 7.08 11.70 -9.34
N ARG A 70 6.58 12.66 -10.14
CA ARG A 70 7.12 14.03 -10.17
C ARG A 70 6.99 14.71 -8.81
N SER A 71 5.82 14.62 -8.17
CA SER A 71 5.59 15.15 -6.81
C SER A 71 6.56 14.56 -5.79
N ILE A 72 6.82 13.26 -5.82
CA ILE A 72 7.81 12.62 -4.93
C ILE A 72 9.21 13.17 -5.22
N GLY A 73 9.59 13.31 -6.49
CA GLY A 73 10.86 13.91 -6.90
C GLY A 73 11.04 15.34 -6.37
N ASP A 74 10.04 16.20 -6.57
CA ASP A 74 10.07 17.61 -6.13
C ASP A 74 10.20 17.74 -4.60
N GLU A 75 9.56 16.83 -3.85
CA GLU A 75 9.66 16.80 -2.40
C GLU A 75 11.03 16.35 -1.92
N ILE A 76 11.62 15.34 -2.55
CA ILE A 76 12.99 14.91 -2.24
C ILE A 76 13.97 16.04 -2.56
N ASP A 77 13.82 16.71 -3.69
CA ASP A 77 14.63 17.89 -4.04
C ASP A 77 14.45 19.02 -3.02
N THR A 78 13.27 19.17 -2.45
CA THR A 78 13.01 20.15 -1.38
C THR A 78 13.70 19.75 -0.08
N LEU A 79 13.69 18.45 0.30
CA LEU A 79 14.45 17.95 1.44
C LEU A 79 15.95 18.20 1.26
N VAL A 80 16.51 17.90 0.08
CA VAL A 80 17.92 18.15 -0.25
C VAL A 80 18.27 19.63 -0.19
N ARG A 81 17.43 20.52 -0.76
CA ARG A 81 17.62 21.97 -0.68
C ARG A 81 17.55 22.53 0.74
N THR A 82 16.80 21.87 1.63
CA THR A 82 16.76 22.22 3.07
C THR A 82 18.00 21.68 3.82
N GLY A 83 18.87 20.94 3.13
CA GLY A 83 20.15 20.45 3.60
C GLY A 83 20.14 19.01 4.09
N ALA A 84 19.11 18.21 3.74
CA ALA A 84 19.13 16.77 3.98
C ALA A 84 20.27 16.10 3.18
N LYS A 85 20.94 15.12 3.80
CA LYS A 85 22.07 14.39 3.20
C LYS A 85 21.75 12.92 3.00
N ASP A 86 21.40 12.22 4.08
CA ASP A 86 21.04 10.82 4.03
C ASP A 86 19.58 10.63 4.44
N LEU A 87 18.93 9.67 3.79
CA LEU A 87 17.68 9.11 4.27
C LEU A 87 17.86 7.61 4.55
N PHE A 88 17.52 7.22 5.76
CA PHE A 88 17.48 5.84 6.22
C PHE A 88 16.04 5.43 6.48
N LEU A 89 15.59 4.32 5.91
CA LEU A 89 14.34 3.66 6.28
C LEU A 89 14.65 2.36 7.00
N LEU A 90 14.20 2.27 8.24
CA LEU A 90 14.38 1.12 9.12
C LEU A 90 13.13 0.24 9.00
N ILE A 91 13.29 -0.94 8.43
CA ILE A 91 12.18 -1.83 8.08
C ILE A 91 12.08 -2.97 9.10
N ASP A 92 10.98 -2.97 9.84
CA ASP A 92 10.49 -4.07 10.66
C ASP A 92 9.56 -4.97 9.82
N PRO A 93 9.92 -6.23 9.53
CA PRO A 93 9.07 -7.17 8.80
C PRO A 93 7.69 -7.38 9.45
N GLY A 94 7.59 -7.28 10.78
CA GLY A 94 6.33 -7.41 11.52
C GLY A 94 5.40 -6.21 11.37
N ARG A 95 5.90 -5.06 10.87
CA ARG A 95 5.16 -3.81 10.72
C ARG A 95 5.17 -3.25 9.29
N MET A 96 5.28 -4.13 8.30
CA MET A 96 5.30 -3.80 6.85
C MET A 96 4.05 -3.05 6.31
N ARG A 97 3.01 -2.83 7.14
CA ARG A 97 1.82 -2.06 6.75
C ARG A 97 1.79 -0.64 7.31
N ALA A 98 2.68 -0.28 8.24
CA ALA A 98 2.78 1.04 8.86
C ALA A 98 3.87 1.90 8.22
N THR A 99 3.89 3.22 8.45
CA THR A 99 5.06 4.04 8.11
C THR A 99 6.32 3.47 8.74
N PRO A 100 7.39 3.22 7.96
CA PRO A 100 8.64 2.74 8.52
C PRO A 100 9.23 3.82 9.45
N GLN A 101 9.97 3.36 10.45
CA GLN A 101 10.83 4.28 11.20
C GLN A 101 11.91 4.80 10.25
N PHE A 102 12.25 6.07 10.34
CA PHE A 102 13.23 6.68 9.46
C PHE A 102 14.23 7.55 10.20
N ALA A 103 15.37 7.78 9.56
CA ALA A 103 16.40 8.69 10.00
C ALA A 103 16.85 9.58 8.85
N LEU A 104 17.11 10.85 9.13
CA LEU A 104 17.57 11.82 8.16
C LEU A 104 18.76 12.59 8.74
N THR A 105 19.88 12.58 8.02
CA THR A 105 21.03 13.43 8.36
C THR A 105 20.94 14.75 7.61
N PHE A 106 21.58 15.80 8.15
CA PHE A 106 21.54 17.12 7.54
C PHE A 106 22.82 17.95 7.73
N GLU A 107 22.98 18.99 6.91
CA GLU A 107 24.10 19.93 6.94
C GLU A 107 24.13 20.79 8.22
N THR A 108 25.31 21.28 8.59
CA THR A 108 25.41 22.27 9.66
C THR A 108 24.76 23.56 9.17
N GLY A 109 23.82 24.11 9.93
CA GLY A 109 23.07 25.30 9.54
C GLY A 109 21.79 25.03 8.73
N SER A 110 21.43 23.77 8.50
CA SER A 110 20.13 23.40 7.93
C SER A 110 18.95 23.87 8.78
N ASP A 111 17.85 24.25 8.13
CA ASP A 111 16.59 24.57 8.81
C ASP A 111 15.88 23.29 9.25
N VAL A 112 16.20 22.84 10.46
CA VAL A 112 15.60 21.64 11.08
C VAL A 112 14.09 21.80 11.28
N SER A 113 13.59 23.02 11.49
CA SER A 113 12.16 23.28 11.66
C SER A 113 11.40 23.08 10.35
N ALA A 114 11.98 23.54 9.24
CA ALA A 114 11.47 23.26 7.90
C ALA A 114 11.45 21.76 7.61
N LEU A 115 12.53 21.03 7.92
CA LEU A 115 12.57 19.56 7.76
C LEU A 115 11.46 18.86 8.56
N LYS A 116 11.25 19.24 9.84
CA LYS A 116 10.16 18.71 10.66
C LYS A 116 8.77 19.04 10.12
N THR A 117 8.62 20.09 9.34
CA THR A 117 7.35 20.46 8.72
C THR A 117 7.10 19.71 7.41
N LEU A 118 8.17 19.46 6.64
CA LEU A 118 8.11 18.76 5.36
C LEU A 118 7.89 17.25 5.52
N LEU A 119 8.58 16.61 6.47
CA LEU A 119 8.55 15.15 6.62
C LEU A 119 7.15 14.58 6.90
N PRO A 120 6.31 15.15 7.79
CA PRO A 120 4.93 14.67 7.96
C PRO A 120 4.12 14.75 6.67
N LYS A 121 4.28 15.81 5.87
CA LYS A 121 3.60 15.93 4.57
C LYS A 121 4.06 14.84 3.61
N PHE A 122 5.38 14.62 3.52
CA PHE A 122 5.98 13.56 2.71
C PHE A 122 5.39 12.18 3.05
N TRP A 123 5.24 11.85 4.34
CA TRP A 123 4.75 10.56 4.80
C TRP A 123 3.22 10.42 4.82
N SER A 124 2.47 11.53 4.93
CA SER A 124 1.00 11.55 5.03
C SER A 124 0.28 10.85 3.86
N ARG A 125 0.95 10.75 2.70
CA ARG A 125 0.45 10.02 1.53
C ARG A 125 0.36 8.50 1.72
N TYR A 126 1.04 7.97 2.74
CA TYR A 126 1.12 6.53 3.02
C TYR A 126 0.37 6.15 4.29
N ASP A 127 0.41 7.03 5.29
CA ASP A 127 -0.20 6.82 6.59
C ASP A 127 -0.61 8.17 7.16
N SER A 128 -1.87 8.32 7.55
CA SER A 128 -2.38 9.54 8.16
C SER A 128 -2.14 9.58 9.68
N ALA A 129 -1.55 8.53 10.25
CA ALA A 129 -1.22 8.49 11.67
C ALA A 129 -0.20 9.57 12.06
N PRO A 130 -0.30 10.16 13.27
CA PRO A 130 0.65 11.13 13.75
C PRO A 130 2.07 10.55 13.83
N LEU A 131 3.05 11.29 13.34
CA LEU A 131 4.46 10.92 13.46
C LEU A 131 5.10 11.61 14.66
N SER A 132 5.78 10.82 15.48
CA SER A 132 6.74 11.33 16.45
C SER A 132 8.04 11.66 15.71
N MET A 133 8.70 12.76 16.09
CA MET A 133 9.99 13.15 15.52
C MET A 133 10.91 13.69 16.61
N GLU A 134 12.15 13.21 16.63
CA GLU A 134 13.18 13.63 17.57
C GLU A 134 14.44 14.06 16.82
N VAL A 135 15.17 15.04 17.37
CA VAL A 135 16.43 15.51 16.80
C VAL A 135 17.53 15.42 17.84
N LYS A 136 18.65 14.82 17.46
CA LYS A 136 19.87 14.69 18.27
C LYS A 136 21.08 14.96 17.40
N GLY A 137 21.80 16.04 17.73
CA GLY A 137 22.92 16.48 16.89
C GLY A 137 22.47 16.76 15.46
N ARG A 138 23.03 16.00 14.51
CA ARG A 138 22.74 16.12 13.06
C ARG A 138 21.85 14.99 12.52
N LEU A 139 21.16 14.30 13.42
CA LEU A 139 20.24 13.22 13.11
C LEU A 139 18.81 13.60 13.51
N LEU A 140 17.90 13.55 12.56
CA LEU A 140 16.46 13.63 12.77
C LEU A 140 15.89 12.22 12.60
N ALA A 141 15.28 11.66 13.65
CA ALA A 141 14.59 10.38 13.60
C ALA A 141 13.08 10.60 13.62
N GLY A 142 12.33 9.74 12.93
CA GLY A 142 10.88 9.84 12.78
C GLY A 142 10.17 8.49 12.75
N GLY A 143 8.92 8.41 13.21
CA GLY A 143 8.10 7.20 13.15
C GLY A 143 6.90 7.24 14.09
N HIS A 144 6.12 6.16 14.13
CA HIS A 144 5.01 6.01 15.09
C HIS A 144 5.49 6.01 16.55
N SER A 145 6.61 5.34 16.79
CA SER A 145 7.31 5.29 18.08
C SER A 145 8.81 5.31 17.80
N ILE A 146 9.56 6.15 18.52
CA ILE A 146 11.01 6.22 18.40
C ILE A 146 11.61 5.99 19.78
N ALA A 147 12.58 5.09 19.87
CA ALA A 147 13.38 4.90 21.07
C ALA A 147 14.82 5.31 20.75
N PHE A 148 15.21 6.54 21.12
CA PHE A 148 16.58 7.01 20.97
C PHE A 148 17.44 6.49 22.12
N ARG A 149 18.51 5.75 21.81
CA ARG A 149 19.46 5.15 22.76
C ARG A 149 20.84 5.78 22.57
N PRO A 150 21.14 6.91 23.24
CA PRO A 150 22.33 7.73 22.97
C PRO A 150 23.64 7.03 23.28
N ASP A 151 23.66 6.07 24.21
CA ASP A 151 24.85 5.33 24.61
C ASP A 151 25.14 4.11 23.71
N ARG A 152 24.31 3.84 22.69
CA ARG A 152 24.44 2.66 21.83
C ARG A 152 25.37 2.94 20.65
N ASN A 153 26.52 2.28 20.62
CA ASN A 153 27.42 2.29 19.47
C ASN A 153 27.09 1.16 18.47
N VAL A 154 27.69 1.17 17.28
CA VAL A 154 27.58 0.08 16.29
C VAL A 154 28.06 -1.24 16.87
N GLU A 155 29.12 -1.20 17.68
CA GLU A 155 29.66 -2.39 18.36
C GLU A 155 28.69 -2.95 19.42
N ASP A 156 27.83 -2.11 19.99
CA ASP A 156 26.75 -2.50 20.91
C ASP A 156 25.46 -2.90 20.18
N SER A 157 25.44 -2.75 18.85
CA SER A 157 24.36 -3.26 18.02
C SER A 157 24.52 -4.78 17.87
N PRO A 158 23.46 -5.60 18.06
CA PRO A 158 23.52 -7.05 17.92
C PRO A 158 23.67 -7.52 16.45
N ARG A 159 24.23 -6.66 15.59
CA ARG A 159 24.34 -6.79 14.14
C ARG A 159 25.79 -6.65 13.69
N ALA A 160 26.59 -7.61 14.11
CA ALA A 160 27.93 -7.78 13.58
C ALA A 160 27.87 -7.79 12.03
N GLY A 161 28.63 -6.91 11.38
CA GLY A 161 28.69 -6.79 9.92
C GLY A 161 27.79 -5.72 9.30
N LEU A 162 27.07 -4.89 10.07
CA LEU A 162 26.31 -3.76 9.52
C LEU A 162 27.21 -2.75 8.80
N SER A 163 28.31 -2.31 9.43
CA SER A 163 29.31 -1.45 8.80
C SER A 163 29.94 -2.09 7.57
N ASP A 164 30.26 -3.39 7.65
CA ASP A 164 30.84 -4.13 6.52
C ASP A 164 29.88 -4.20 5.33
N ALA A 165 28.58 -4.39 5.57
CA ALA A 165 27.55 -4.39 4.54
C ALA A 165 27.42 -3.02 3.86
N PHE A 166 27.49 -1.92 4.63
CA PHE A 166 27.51 -0.57 4.08
C PHE A 166 28.78 -0.30 3.26
N ALA A 167 29.94 -0.73 3.76
CA ALA A 167 31.23 -0.58 3.10
C ALA A 167 31.33 -1.38 1.79
N ALA A 168 30.72 -2.57 1.75
CA ALA A 168 30.69 -3.41 0.55
C ALA A 168 30.02 -2.73 -0.66
N ALA A 169 29.11 -1.78 -0.40
CA ALA A 169 28.43 -0.98 -1.40
C ALA A 169 28.70 0.52 -1.24
N VAL A 170 29.90 0.91 -0.77
CA VAL A 170 30.23 2.32 -0.46
C VAL A 170 29.98 3.29 -1.61
N ASN A 171 30.27 2.87 -2.85
CA ASN A 171 30.10 3.71 -4.03
C ASN A 171 28.64 3.78 -4.52
N SER A 172 27.74 3.02 -3.92
CA SER A 172 26.33 3.05 -4.29
C SER A 172 25.61 4.18 -3.56
N PRO A 173 24.82 5.01 -4.26
CA PRO A 173 24.03 6.07 -3.64
C PRO A 173 22.68 5.57 -3.08
N ALA A 174 22.27 4.34 -3.43
CA ALA A 174 21.06 3.72 -2.90
C ALA A 174 21.32 2.25 -2.64
N LYS A 175 21.06 1.81 -1.40
CA LYS A 175 21.31 0.42 -1.00
C LYS A 175 20.33 -0.05 0.06
N LEU A 176 19.91 -1.31 -0.05
CA LEU A 176 19.15 -2.04 0.94
C LEU A 176 20.09 -3.02 1.63
N VAL A 177 20.36 -2.78 2.90
CA VAL A 177 21.21 -3.62 3.75
C VAL A 177 20.34 -4.57 4.55
N LEU A 178 20.62 -5.87 4.48
CA LEU A 178 19.95 -6.93 5.20
C LEU A 178 20.91 -7.50 6.24
N VAL A 179 20.63 -7.25 7.51
CA VAL A 179 21.42 -7.78 8.63
C VAL A 179 20.44 -8.24 9.71
N PRO A 180 19.91 -9.47 9.59
CA PRO A 180 18.97 -10.01 10.56
C PRO A 180 19.62 -10.14 11.94
N SER A 181 18.88 -9.76 12.99
CA SER A 181 19.33 -9.91 14.37
C SER A 181 19.41 -11.38 14.79
N VAL A 182 20.14 -11.66 15.87
CA VAL A 182 20.24 -13.01 16.45
C VAL A 182 18.85 -13.57 16.77
N ILE A 183 17.94 -12.72 17.28
CA ILE A 183 16.56 -13.10 17.60
C ILE A 183 15.81 -13.50 16.33
N GLN A 184 15.93 -12.73 15.24
CA GLN A 184 15.27 -13.03 13.96
C GLN A 184 15.79 -14.32 13.33
N ARG A 185 17.11 -14.54 13.37
CA ARG A 185 17.74 -15.78 12.90
C ARG A 185 17.20 -16.98 13.66
N LYS A 186 17.19 -16.90 14.99
CA LYS A 186 16.67 -17.96 15.86
C LYS A 186 15.17 -18.22 15.64
N ALA A 187 14.37 -17.17 15.51
CA ALA A 187 12.94 -17.32 15.22
C ALA A 187 12.69 -18.04 13.88
N LEU A 188 13.50 -17.77 12.85
CA LEU A 188 13.41 -18.47 11.58
C LEU A 188 13.85 -19.95 11.71
N GLU A 189 14.92 -20.21 12.45
CA GLU A 189 15.41 -21.56 12.75
C GLU A 189 14.38 -22.41 13.51
N GLU A 190 13.65 -21.82 14.46
CA GLU A 190 12.59 -22.49 15.21
C GLU A 190 11.31 -22.70 14.39
N THR A 191 11.04 -21.82 13.42
CA THR A 191 9.84 -21.91 12.57
C THR A 191 10.04 -22.89 11.40
N ILE A 192 11.26 -22.94 10.84
CA ILE A 192 11.60 -23.73 9.67
C ILE A 192 12.90 -24.50 9.96
N GLU A 193 12.79 -25.67 10.58
CA GLU A 193 13.97 -26.47 10.93
C GLU A 193 14.73 -26.94 9.69
N THR A 194 14.00 -27.44 8.69
CA THR A 194 14.54 -27.91 7.41
C THR A 194 13.87 -27.21 6.25
N LEU A 195 14.67 -26.78 5.27
CA LEU A 195 14.14 -26.24 4.03
C LEU A 195 13.29 -27.30 3.30
N PRO A 196 12.18 -26.88 2.66
CA PRO A 196 11.43 -27.73 1.74
C PRO A 196 12.35 -28.37 0.70
N LYS A 197 12.01 -29.59 0.25
CA LYS A 197 12.83 -30.33 -0.75
C LYS A 197 12.93 -29.56 -2.07
N GLU A 198 11.88 -28.81 -2.40
CA GLU A 198 11.76 -27.94 -3.56
C GLU A 198 12.79 -26.80 -3.54
N LEU A 199 13.27 -26.42 -2.35
CA LEU A 199 14.30 -25.41 -2.12
C LEU A 199 15.70 -26.02 -1.93
N GLY A 200 15.88 -27.30 -2.25
CA GLY A 200 17.15 -28.02 -2.12
C GLY A 200 17.32 -28.75 -0.79
N GLY A 201 16.36 -28.63 0.15
CA GLY A 201 16.39 -29.30 1.45
C GLY A 201 17.54 -28.84 2.37
N GLY A 202 17.73 -29.60 3.45
CA GLY A 202 18.80 -29.33 4.43
C GLY A 202 18.41 -28.33 5.52
N PRO A 203 19.30 -28.09 6.49
CA PRO A 203 18.99 -27.25 7.65
C PRO A 203 19.01 -25.77 7.26
N VAL A 204 18.03 -25.01 7.76
CA VAL A 204 17.94 -23.56 7.50
C VAL A 204 19.14 -22.79 8.06
N THR A 205 19.86 -23.38 9.03
CA THR A 205 21.10 -22.84 9.63
C THR A 205 22.18 -22.57 8.59
N THR A 206 22.18 -23.30 7.48
CA THR A 206 23.05 -23.02 6.32
C THR A 206 22.91 -21.57 5.84
N PHE A 207 21.70 -21.00 5.93
CA PHE A 207 21.41 -19.62 5.57
C PHE A 207 21.49 -18.68 6.76
N THR A 208 20.82 -19.00 7.87
CA THR A 208 20.73 -18.08 9.02
C THR A 208 22.06 -17.92 9.75
N GLN A 209 22.92 -18.93 9.73
CA GLN A 209 24.26 -18.87 10.36
C GLN A 209 25.34 -18.71 9.29
N GLY A 210 25.18 -19.36 8.13
CA GLY A 210 26.15 -19.30 7.04
C GLY A 210 26.21 -17.96 6.28
N SER A 211 25.19 -17.10 6.39
CA SER A 211 25.22 -15.73 5.84
C SER A 211 25.48 -14.69 6.94
N LYS A 212 26.45 -13.80 6.69
CA LYS A 212 26.77 -12.70 7.60
C LYS A 212 25.81 -11.53 7.38
N TRP A 213 25.71 -11.07 6.14
CA TRP A 213 24.86 -9.97 5.73
C TRP A 213 24.55 -10.04 4.23
N GLY A 214 23.51 -9.32 3.81
CA GLY A 214 23.19 -9.08 2.41
C GLY A 214 23.11 -7.59 2.10
N VAL A 215 23.46 -7.19 0.89
CA VAL A 215 23.24 -5.84 0.38
C VAL A 215 22.76 -5.90 -1.06
N LEU A 216 21.61 -5.27 -1.31
CA LEU A 216 21.16 -4.94 -2.67
C LEU A 216 21.53 -3.49 -2.93
N HIS A 217 22.30 -3.21 -3.96
CA HIS A 217 22.75 -1.85 -4.24
C HIS A 217 22.77 -1.53 -5.73
N LEU A 218 22.69 -0.24 -6.04
CA LEU A 218 22.92 0.24 -7.40
C LEU A 218 24.40 0.14 -7.76
N THR A 219 24.68 -0.36 -8.96
CA THR A 219 26.03 -0.34 -9.52
C THR A 219 26.23 0.96 -10.30
N PRO A 220 27.21 1.81 -9.92
CA PRO A 220 27.42 3.08 -10.60
C PRO A 220 28.00 2.90 -12.00
N GLY A 221 27.57 3.73 -12.96
CA GLY A 221 28.01 3.69 -14.37
C GLY A 221 27.06 4.48 -15.29
N GLU A 222 27.39 4.55 -16.59
CA GLU A 222 26.55 5.24 -17.60
C GLU A 222 25.15 4.61 -17.75
N ASN A 223 25.11 3.28 -17.60
CA ASN A 223 23.90 2.48 -17.47
C ASN A 223 23.95 1.73 -16.13
N PRO A 224 23.39 2.31 -15.05
CA PRO A 224 23.46 1.67 -13.74
C PRO A 224 22.62 0.39 -13.73
N GLY A 225 23.17 -0.68 -13.16
CA GLY A 225 22.45 -1.91 -12.85
C GLY A 225 22.20 -2.02 -11.35
N MET A 226 21.77 -3.20 -10.91
CA MET A 226 21.67 -3.55 -9.50
C MET A 226 22.48 -4.81 -9.25
N GLN A 227 23.04 -4.92 -8.05
CA GLN A 227 23.70 -6.14 -7.61
C GLN A 227 23.18 -6.51 -6.24
N PHE A 228 22.77 -7.77 -6.10
CA PHE A 228 22.55 -8.39 -4.80
C PHE A 228 23.82 -9.12 -4.40
N LEU A 229 24.38 -8.75 -3.25
CA LEU A 229 25.57 -9.34 -2.67
C LEU A 229 25.24 -9.95 -1.31
N PHE A 230 25.48 -11.23 -1.12
CA PHE A 230 25.49 -11.87 0.19
C PHE A 230 26.92 -12.23 0.58
N GLN A 231 27.33 -11.81 1.76
CA GLN A 231 28.58 -12.24 2.37
C GLN A 231 28.33 -13.49 3.21
N CYS A 232 29.04 -14.57 2.90
CA CYS A 232 28.96 -15.82 3.63
C CYS A 232 30.19 -16.02 4.53
N GLU A 233 30.15 -17.07 5.34
CA GLU A 233 31.30 -17.49 6.15
C GLU A 233 32.46 -18.02 5.30
N ASP A 234 32.14 -18.75 4.24
CA ASP A 234 33.10 -19.38 3.33
C ASP A 234 32.54 -19.60 1.92
N ALA A 235 33.42 -20.00 1.00
CA ALA A 235 33.06 -20.25 -0.40
C ALA A 235 32.05 -21.42 -0.60
N PRO A 236 32.17 -22.57 0.11
CA PRO A 236 31.15 -23.62 0.05
C PRO A 236 29.75 -23.15 0.41
N THR A 237 29.63 -22.31 1.45
CA THR A 237 28.35 -21.75 1.91
C THR A 237 27.77 -20.78 0.89
N ALA A 238 28.61 -19.93 0.29
CA ALA A 238 28.22 -19.09 -0.83
C ALA A 238 27.70 -19.91 -2.04
N GLY A 239 28.31 -21.06 -2.32
CA GLY A 239 27.84 -22.01 -3.34
C GLY A 239 26.45 -22.57 -3.05
N LYS A 240 26.17 -22.92 -1.79
CA LYS A 240 24.85 -23.39 -1.36
C LYS A 240 23.79 -22.30 -1.48
N LEU A 241 24.11 -21.07 -1.10
CA LEU A 241 23.18 -19.94 -1.19
C LEU A 241 22.88 -19.56 -2.65
N ALA A 242 23.88 -19.59 -3.53
CA ALA A 242 23.69 -19.42 -4.98
C ALA A 242 22.77 -20.50 -5.56
N SER A 243 22.94 -21.75 -5.12
CA SER A 243 22.07 -22.86 -5.50
C SER A 243 20.63 -22.64 -5.01
N LEU A 244 20.44 -22.22 -3.75
CA LEU A 244 19.10 -21.90 -3.22
C LEU A 244 18.42 -20.79 -4.03
N ALA A 245 19.13 -19.70 -4.32
CA ALA A 245 18.60 -18.62 -5.16
C ALA A 245 18.17 -19.13 -6.55
N THR A 246 18.91 -20.09 -7.10
CA THR A 246 18.57 -20.76 -8.37
C THR A 246 17.29 -21.59 -8.25
N HIS A 247 17.08 -22.32 -7.15
CA HIS A 247 15.84 -23.07 -6.90
C HIS A 247 14.63 -22.14 -6.73
N ILE A 248 14.77 -21.07 -5.94
CA ILE A 248 13.72 -20.04 -5.75
C ILE A 248 13.32 -19.43 -7.09
N ARG A 249 14.31 -19.08 -7.93
CA ARG A 249 14.10 -18.57 -9.28
C ARG A 249 13.28 -19.56 -10.12
N SER A 250 13.67 -20.84 -10.14
CA SER A 250 12.99 -21.88 -10.92
C SER A 250 11.53 -22.07 -10.49
N LEU A 251 11.26 -22.10 -9.18
CA LEU A 251 9.90 -22.20 -8.64
C LEU A 251 9.05 -20.97 -8.99
N ALA A 252 9.63 -19.77 -8.86
CA ALA A 252 8.93 -18.53 -9.18
C ALA A 252 8.57 -18.45 -10.68
N VAL A 253 9.48 -18.91 -11.55
CA VAL A 253 9.22 -19.05 -13.00
C VAL A 253 8.09 -20.06 -13.23
N GLU A 254 8.19 -21.27 -12.67
CA GLU A 254 7.16 -22.31 -12.84
C GLU A 254 5.77 -21.86 -12.37
N ALA A 255 5.67 -21.24 -11.19
CA ALA A 255 4.43 -20.72 -10.64
C ALA A 255 3.79 -19.63 -11.51
N SER A 256 4.59 -18.93 -12.31
CA SER A 256 4.16 -17.77 -13.10
C SER A 256 4.03 -18.08 -14.60
N LYS A 257 4.49 -19.24 -15.09
CA LYS A 257 4.55 -19.59 -16.52
C LYS A 257 3.20 -19.52 -17.25
N ASN A 258 2.10 -19.76 -16.54
CA ASN A 258 0.76 -19.82 -17.12
C ASN A 258 -0.04 -18.52 -16.93
N ASP A 259 0.50 -17.51 -16.25
CA ASP A 259 -0.16 -16.22 -16.10
C ASP A 259 0.31 -15.26 -17.22
N PRO A 260 -0.55 -14.93 -18.20
CA PRO A 260 -0.17 -14.03 -19.28
C PRO A 260 0.24 -12.64 -18.78
N ASN A 261 -0.23 -12.22 -17.60
CA ASN A 261 0.13 -10.94 -16.99
C ASN A 261 1.52 -10.95 -16.36
N LEU A 262 2.12 -12.13 -16.15
CA LEU A 262 3.46 -12.28 -15.55
C LEU A 262 4.53 -12.69 -16.57
N SER A 263 4.21 -12.76 -17.86
CA SER A 263 5.15 -13.18 -18.91
C SER A 263 6.47 -12.37 -18.89
N SER A 264 6.41 -11.04 -18.80
CA SER A 264 7.61 -10.20 -18.67
C SER A 264 8.39 -10.45 -17.38
N PHE A 265 7.67 -10.74 -16.28
CA PHE A 265 8.27 -11.08 -14.99
C PHE A 265 8.98 -12.44 -15.04
N VAL A 266 8.41 -13.43 -15.72
CA VAL A 266 9.03 -14.75 -15.97
C VAL A 266 10.31 -14.60 -16.77
N THR A 267 10.26 -13.91 -17.92
CA THR A 267 11.45 -13.65 -18.75
C THR A 267 12.55 -12.92 -17.97
N MET A 268 12.16 -12.02 -17.06
CA MET A 268 13.10 -11.40 -16.16
C MET A 268 13.76 -12.42 -15.22
N LEU A 269 12.96 -13.20 -14.50
CA LEU A 269 13.48 -14.16 -13.52
C LEU A 269 14.46 -15.14 -14.17
N GLU A 270 14.18 -15.60 -15.39
CA GLU A 270 15.06 -16.49 -16.15
C GLU A 270 16.46 -15.91 -16.41
N LYS A 271 16.58 -14.57 -16.50
CA LYS A 271 17.86 -13.87 -16.73
C LYS A 271 18.69 -13.66 -15.47
N LEU A 272 18.11 -13.82 -14.27
CA LEU A 272 18.86 -13.72 -13.02
C LEU A 272 19.85 -14.88 -12.92
N ASN A 273 21.13 -14.57 -12.68
CA ASN A 273 22.18 -15.59 -12.61
C ASN A 273 22.94 -15.51 -11.28
N PRO A 274 22.55 -16.30 -10.27
CA PRO A 274 23.28 -16.37 -9.02
C PRO A 274 24.66 -17.01 -9.22
N GLN A 275 25.70 -16.35 -8.74
CA GLN A 275 27.09 -16.79 -8.87
C GLN A 275 27.80 -16.78 -7.52
N THR A 276 28.84 -17.60 -7.41
CA THR A 276 29.74 -17.61 -6.25
C THR A 276 31.04 -16.89 -6.61
N GLN A 277 31.43 -15.90 -5.82
CA GLN A 277 32.68 -15.15 -5.96
C GLN A 277 33.43 -15.20 -4.63
N GLY A 278 34.36 -16.15 -4.49
CA GLY A 278 35.00 -16.40 -3.19
C GLY A 278 33.97 -16.82 -2.15
N ASP A 279 33.93 -16.11 -1.02
CA ASP A 279 32.97 -16.30 0.08
C ASP A 279 31.68 -15.49 -0.10
N ARG A 280 31.38 -15.02 -1.31
CA ARG A 280 30.20 -14.21 -1.62
C ARG A 280 29.28 -14.87 -2.64
N THR A 281 27.98 -14.70 -2.44
CA THR A 281 26.97 -14.96 -3.48
C THR A 281 26.58 -13.64 -4.12
N VAL A 282 26.68 -13.57 -5.45
CA VAL A 282 26.42 -12.37 -6.24
C VAL A 282 25.30 -12.65 -7.23
N ILE A 283 24.33 -11.74 -7.34
CA ILE A 283 23.27 -11.74 -8.34
C ILE A 283 23.28 -10.38 -9.03
N ASP A 284 23.74 -10.35 -10.27
CA ASP A 284 23.73 -9.14 -11.09
C ASP A 284 22.38 -8.99 -11.79
N ILE A 285 21.85 -7.77 -11.74
CA ILE A 285 20.62 -7.34 -12.41
C ILE A 285 21.03 -6.27 -13.41
N SER A 286 21.02 -6.63 -14.69
CA SER A 286 21.43 -5.71 -15.75
C SER A 286 20.47 -4.50 -15.84
N PRO A 287 20.93 -3.36 -16.39
CA PRO A 287 20.08 -2.17 -16.56
C PRO A 287 18.78 -2.43 -17.34
N GLU A 288 18.85 -3.31 -18.35
CA GLU A 288 17.69 -3.74 -19.13
C GLU A 288 16.71 -4.51 -18.23
N LEU A 289 17.24 -5.41 -17.42
CA LEU A 289 16.46 -6.23 -16.48
C LEU A 289 15.81 -5.39 -15.38
N MET A 290 16.48 -4.32 -14.92
CA MET A 290 15.88 -3.40 -13.95
C MET A 290 14.65 -2.68 -14.51
N THR A 291 14.69 -2.29 -15.78
CA THR A 291 13.51 -1.68 -16.42
C THR A 291 12.36 -2.68 -16.43
N ASP A 292 12.63 -3.92 -16.82
CA ASP A 292 11.65 -5.00 -16.88
C ASP A 292 11.09 -5.34 -15.48
N LEU A 293 11.87 -5.17 -14.41
CA LEU A 293 11.41 -5.34 -13.02
C LEU A 293 10.45 -4.23 -12.59
N VAL A 294 10.78 -2.99 -12.94
CA VAL A 294 10.14 -1.82 -12.36
C VAL A 294 8.73 -1.62 -12.90
N VAL A 295 8.51 -1.81 -14.20
CA VAL A 295 7.20 -1.54 -14.81
C VAL A 295 6.09 -2.43 -14.21
N PRO A 296 6.23 -3.78 -14.13
CA PRO A 296 5.23 -4.64 -13.52
C PRO A 296 5.10 -4.40 -12.01
N LEU A 297 6.21 -4.13 -11.32
CA LEU A 297 6.18 -3.84 -9.88
C LEU A 297 5.44 -2.53 -9.59
N ILE A 298 5.62 -1.50 -10.43
CA ILE A 298 4.85 -0.26 -10.40
C ILE A 298 3.37 -0.54 -10.68
N GLN A 299 3.04 -1.34 -11.70
CA GLN A 299 1.66 -1.71 -12.02
C GLN A 299 0.99 -2.46 -10.86
N SER A 300 1.68 -3.42 -10.24
CA SER A 300 1.20 -4.15 -9.06
C SER A 300 0.98 -3.24 -7.85
N VAL A 301 1.89 -2.29 -7.64
CA VAL A 301 1.74 -1.26 -6.61
C VAL A 301 0.56 -0.34 -6.92
N ARG A 302 0.34 0.05 -8.18
CA ARG A 302 -0.82 0.86 -8.63
C ARG A 302 -2.13 0.15 -8.32
N GLU A 303 -2.28 -1.10 -8.75
CA GLU A 303 -3.48 -1.91 -8.49
C GLU A 303 -3.77 -2.06 -6.99
N THR A 304 -2.73 -2.35 -6.20
CA THR A 304 -2.88 -2.50 -4.75
C THR A 304 -3.27 -1.19 -4.06
N ARG A 305 -2.72 -0.05 -4.51
CA ARG A 305 -3.01 1.28 -3.94
C ARG A 305 -4.44 1.73 -4.21
N TRP A 306 -4.89 1.59 -5.45
CA TRP A 306 -6.25 1.95 -5.83
C TRP A 306 -7.27 1.14 -5.03
N ARG A 307 -7.07 -0.18 -4.95
CA ARG A 307 -7.87 -1.06 -4.10
C ARG A 307 -7.89 -0.60 -2.64
N ASN A 308 -6.73 -0.25 -2.07
CA ASN A 308 -6.67 0.20 -0.67
C ASN A 308 -7.42 1.52 -0.44
N ARG A 309 -7.39 2.45 -1.40
CA ARG A 309 -8.17 3.69 -1.30
C ARG A 309 -9.67 3.40 -1.40
N CYS A 310 -10.11 2.53 -2.30
CA CYS A 310 -11.52 2.11 -2.36
C CYS A 310 -11.99 1.46 -1.06
N VAL A 311 -11.18 0.55 -0.51
CA VAL A 311 -11.41 -0.09 0.79
C VAL A 311 -11.48 0.95 1.91
N SER A 312 -10.61 1.96 1.92
CA SER A 312 -10.63 3.04 2.91
C SER A 312 -11.91 3.87 2.83
N ASN A 313 -12.35 4.25 1.62
CA ASN A 313 -13.61 4.95 1.41
C ASN A 313 -14.80 4.14 1.92
N LEU A 314 -14.89 2.85 1.57
CA LEU A 314 -15.94 1.95 2.08
C LEU A 314 -15.94 1.86 3.62
N LYS A 315 -14.77 1.76 4.25
CA LYS A 315 -14.68 1.77 5.73
C LYS A 315 -15.21 3.06 6.34
N ARG A 316 -14.86 4.21 5.75
CA ARG A 316 -15.32 5.51 6.23
C ARG A 316 -16.82 5.70 6.01
N ILE A 317 -17.36 5.21 4.89
CA ILE A 317 -18.82 5.16 4.63
C ILE A 317 -19.51 4.26 5.67
N GLY A 318 -18.97 3.06 5.93
CA GLY A 318 -19.50 2.16 6.95
C GLY A 318 -19.48 2.77 8.35
N LEU A 319 -18.40 3.44 8.72
CA LEU A 319 -18.32 4.18 9.99
C LEU A 319 -19.40 5.27 10.08
N ALA A 320 -19.61 6.05 9.02
CA ALA A 320 -20.66 7.06 8.98
C ALA A 320 -22.07 6.44 9.08
N MET A 321 -22.32 5.29 8.43
CA MET A 321 -23.56 4.52 8.56
C MET A 321 -23.80 4.05 10.00
N HIS A 322 -22.76 3.57 10.69
CA HIS A 322 -22.85 3.16 12.10
C HIS A 322 -23.05 4.34 13.04
N ASN A 323 -22.38 5.47 12.80
CA ASN A 323 -22.60 6.69 13.59
C ASN A 323 -24.03 7.22 13.39
N TYR A 324 -24.57 7.16 12.17
CA TYR A 324 -25.97 7.46 11.89
C TYR A 324 -26.90 6.51 12.66
N HIS A 325 -26.63 5.20 12.62
CA HIS A 325 -27.39 4.20 13.38
C HIS A 325 -27.36 4.49 14.88
N GLN A 326 -26.20 4.82 15.44
CA GLN A 326 -26.05 5.18 16.84
C GLN A 326 -26.87 6.42 17.21
N ALA A 327 -26.91 7.43 16.35
CA ALA A 327 -27.64 8.67 16.59
C ALA A 327 -29.17 8.51 16.47
N TYR A 328 -29.64 7.69 15.53
CA TYR A 328 -31.06 7.59 15.17
C TYR A 328 -31.72 6.25 15.51
N GLY A 329 -30.97 5.27 16.00
CA GLY A 329 -31.41 3.90 16.31
C GLY A 329 -31.65 3.01 15.08
N LYS A 330 -31.36 3.51 13.87
CA LYS A 330 -31.65 2.88 12.57
C LYS A 330 -30.64 3.36 11.51
N PHE A 331 -30.34 2.52 10.53
CA PHE A 331 -29.59 2.93 9.35
C PHE A 331 -30.40 3.95 8.52
N PRO A 332 -29.73 4.82 7.73
CA PRO A 332 -30.44 5.77 6.89
C PRO A 332 -31.34 5.05 5.89
N ARG A 333 -32.36 5.75 5.41
CA ARG A 333 -33.21 5.22 4.35
C ARG A 333 -32.51 5.42 3.02
N GLN A 334 -32.76 4.55 2.06
CA GLN A 334 -32.22 4.69 0.70
C GLN A 334 -32.56 6.06 0.09
N ALA A 335 -33.78 6.53 0.34
CA ALA A 335 -34.24 7.88 0.04
C ALA A 335 -34.91 8.54 1.26
N THR A 336 -34.69 9.85 1.43
CA THR A 336 -35.66 10.68 2.16
C THR A 336 -36.96 10.75 1.36
N LEU A 337 -38.10 10.82 2.05
CA LEU A 337 -39.41 10.86 1.40
C LEU A 337 -40.14 12.16 1.74
N SER A 338 -40.85 12.70 0.77
CA SER A 338 -41.84 13.76 1.01
C SER A 338 -43.01 13.24 1.86
N PRO A 339 -43.87 14.12 2.40
CA PRO A 339 -45.11 13.69 3.06
C PRO A 339 -46.03 12.82 2.19
N SER A 340 -45.94 12.95 0.86
CA SER A 340 -46.68 12.12 -0.10
C SER A 340 -45.97 10.82 -0.47
N GLY A 341 -44.85 10.49 0.18
CA GLY A 341 -44.06 9.28 -0.08
C GLY A 341 -43.15 9.35 -1.30
N LYS A 342 -42.97 10.53 -1.93
CA LYS A 342 -42.09 10.67 -3.10
C LYS A 342 -40.61 10.68 -2.66
N PRO A 343 -39.72 9.90 -3.30
CA PRO A 343 -38.28 9.98 -3.04
C PRO A 343 -37.71 11.37 -3.32
N LEU A 344 -36.88 11.86 -2.41
CA LEU A 344 -36.24 13.18 -2.48
C LEU A 344 -34.72 13.06 -2.66
N LEU A 345 -33.98 12.77 -1.58
CA LEU A 345 -32.52 12.77 -1.55
C LEU A 345 -31.96 11.40 -1.14
N SER A 346 -30.79 11.06 -1.67
CA SER A 346 -30.07 9.82 -1.36
C SER A 346 -29.66 9.70 0.12
N TRP A 347 -29.48 8.47 0.60
CA TRP A 347 -28.78 8.14 1.85
C TRP A 347 -27.42 8.86 1.98
N ARG A 348 -26.73 9.12 0.86
CA ARG A 348 -25.44 9.82 0.85
C ARG A 348 -25.55 11.24 1.40
N VAL A 349 -26.65 11.93 1.13
CA VAL A 349 -26.92 13.28 1.65
C VAL A 349 -27.20 13.22 3.16
N GLN A 350 -27.93 12.20 3.62
CA GLN A 350 -28.20 11.98 5.06
C GLN A 350 -26.91 11.71 5.87
N LEU A 351 -25.85 11.20 5.24
CA LEU A 351 -24.58 10.93 5.90
C LEU A 351 -23.64 12.13 6.00
N LEU A 352 -23.88 13.23 5.27
CA LEU A 352 -22.96 14.38 5.26
C LEU A 352 -22.58 14.89 6.67
N PRO A 353 -23.50 15.02 7.65
CA PRO A 353 -23.13 15.43 9.01
C PRO A 353 -22.17 14.47 9.73
N PHE A 354 -22.17 13.19 9.34
CA PHE A 354 -21.32 12.12 9.89
C PHE A 354 -20.00 11.96 9.11
N LEU A 355 -19.79 12.79 8.09
CA LEU A 355 -18.62 12.83 7.22
C LEU A 355 -17.88 14.17 7.31
N ASP A 356 -18.19 14.97 8.34
CA ASP A 356 -17.69 16.34 8.54
C ASP A 356 -18.12 17.34 7.44
N GLU A 357 -19.17 17.03 6.69
CA GLU A 357 -19.69 17.84 5.57
C GLU A 357 -20.95 18.65 5.97
N ASN A 358 -20.97 19.18 7.21
CA ASN A 358 -22.12 19.92 7.76
C ASN A 358 -22.47 21.17 6.95
N GLN A 359 -21.45 21.86 6.41
CA GLN A 359 -21.67 23.03 5.56
C GLN A 359 -22.43 22.65 4.29
N LEU A 360 -21.98 21.62 3.57
CA LEU A 360 -22.64 21.13 2.37
C LEU A 360 -24.06 20.62 2.67
N TYR A 361 -24.26 19.92 3.80
CA TYR A 361 -25.57 19.46 4.21
C TYR A 361 -26.58 20.62 4.37
N SER A 362 -26.14 21.74 4.96
CA SER A 362 -26.99 22.91 5.16
C SER A 362 -27.39 23.64 3.88
N GLU A 363 -26.70 23.38 2.77
CA GLU A 363 -27.03 23.96 1.47
C GLU A 363 -28.20 23.23 0.78
N PHE A 364 -28.49 21.98 1.15
CA PHE A 364 -29.58 21.20 0.53
C PHE A 364 -30.96 21.67 1.01
N HIS A 365 -31.89 21.78 0.07
CA HIS A 365 -33.32 21.84 0.40
C HIS A 365 -33.83 20.42 0.62
N LEU A 366 -34.00 20.05 1.90
CA LEU A 366 -34.29 18.66 2.31
C LEU A 366 -35.72 18.20 1.98
N ASP A 367 -36.61 19.15 1.68
CA ASP A 367 -37.99 18.95 1.25
C ASP A 367 -38.15 18.91 -0.28
N GLU A 368 -37.06 19.13 -1.02
CA GLU A 368 -37.01 19.09 -2.48
C GLU A 368 -36.28 17.82 -3.00
N PRO A 369 -36.63 17.33 -4.20
CA PRO A 369 -35.91 16.21 -4.79
C PRO A 369 -34.50 16.61 -5.23
N TRP A 370 -33.65 15.59 -5.42
CA TRP A 370 -32.25 15.75 -5.85
C TRP A 370 -32.08 16.52 -7.18
N ASP A 371 -33.09 16.52 -8.03
CA ASP A 371 -33.11 17.14 -9.36
C ASP A 371 -33.90 18.45 -9.42
N SER A 372 -34.26 19.03 -8.27
CA SER A 372 -34.80 20.40 -8.24
C SER A 372 -33.78 21.41 -8.76
N GLU A 373 -34.23 22.55 -9.26
CA GLU A 373 -33.34 23.61 -9.77
C GLU A 373 -32.27 24.01 -8.74
N HIS A 374 -32.62 24.02 -7.45
CA HIS A 374 -31.68 24.29 -6.35
C HIS A 374 -30.72 23.12 -6.10
N ASN A 375 -31.24 21.93 -5.77
CA ASN A 375 -30.42 20.79 -5.35
C ASN A 375 -29.54 20.24 -6.48
N LYS A 376 -29.97 20.35 -7.74
CA LYS A 376 -29.20 19.91 -8.90
C LYS A 376 -27.87 20.65 -9.03
N ALA A 377 -27.79 21.92 -8.59
CA ALA A 377 -26.56 22.70 -8.60
C ALA A 377 -25.50 22.14 -7.63
N LEU A 378 -25.92 21.38 -6.61
CA LEU A 378 -25.04 20.78 -5.59
C LEU A 378 -24.42 19.44 -6.03
N ILE A 379 -24.86 18.86 -7.15
CA ILE A 379 -24.34 17.59 -7.68
C ILE A 379 -22.81 17.65 -7.87
N THR A 380 -22.30 18.78 -8.35
CA THR A 380 -20.87 18.99 -8.63
C THR A 380 -20.01 19.11 -7.37
N LYS A 381 -20.62 19.29 -6.20
CA LYS A 381 -19.96 19.38 -4.89
C LYS A 381 -19.85 18.02 -4.19
N MET A 382 -19.76 16.92 -4.94
CA MET A 382 -19.66 15.58 -4.39
C MET A 382 -18.43 15.44 -3.47
N PRO A 383 -18.61 15.02 -2.20
CA PRO A 383 -17.48 14.74 -1.32
C PRO A 383 -16.54 13.68 -1.88
N ALA A 384 -15.22 13.89 -1.69
CA ALA A 384 -14.19 13.00 -2.24
C ALA A 384 -14.29 11.54 -1.77
N ILE A 385 -14.91 11.30 -0.60
CA ILE A 385 -15.17 9.94 -0.09
C ILE A 385 -16.10 9.13 -1.01
N PHE A 386 -17.01 9.80 -1.74
CA PHE A 386 -17.90 9.15 -2.69
C PHE A 386 -17.26 8.97 -4.08
N ALA A 387 -16.07 9.51 -4.31
CA ALA A 387 -15.33 9.33 -5.55
C ALA A 387 -14.50 8.05 -5.51
N CYS A 388 -14.74 7.12 -6.43
CA CYS A 388 -13.89 5.95 -6.58
C CYS A 388 -12.58 6.35 -7.30
N PRO A 389 -11.39 6.08 -6.73
CA PRO A 389 -10.10 6.37 -7.36
C PRO A 389 -9.87 5.70 -8.72
N LYS A 390 -10.61 4.64 -9.03
CA LYS A 390 -10.56 3.89 -10.30
C LYS A 390 -11.61 4.37 -11.30
N SER A 391 -12.52 5.25 -10.90
CA SER A 391 -13.57 5.72 -11.80
C SER A 391 -13.01 6.69 -12.82
N HIS A 392 -13.43 6.52 -14.07
CA HIS A 392 -13.13 7.47 -15.15
C HIS A 392 -14.03 8.71 -15.08
N HIS A 393 -15.03 8.74 -14.19
CA HIS A 393 -15.87 9.91 -13.98
C HIS A 393 -15.16 10.97 -13.11
N PRO A 394 -14.96 12.19 -13.63
CA PRO A 394 -14.52 13.32 -12.80
C PRO A 394 -15.49 13.58 -11.65
N VAL A 395 -14.96 13.98 -10.48
CA VAL A 395 -15.78 14.34 -9.30
C VAL A 395 -16.83 15.40 -9.64
N SER A 396 -16.52 16.32 -10.54
CA SER A 396 -17.42 17.37 -11.00
C SER A 396 -18.67 16.85 -11.73
N GLU A 397 -18.66 15.62 -12.25
CA GLU A 397 -19.87 14.98 -12.80
C GLU A 397 -20.84 14.50 -11.71
N GLY A 398 -20.38 14.45 -10.45
CA GLY A 398 -21.18 14.01 -9.32
C GLY A 398 -21.59 12.55 -9.38
N LYS A 399 -20.86 11.73 -10.13
CA LYS A 399 -21.12 10.29 -10.27
C LYS A 399 -20.31 9.49 -9.26
N THR A 400 -20.98 8.56 -8.59
CA THR A 400 -20.39 7.67 -7.58
C THR A 400 -20.60 6.21 -7.94
N CYS A 401 -19.60 5.43 -7.57
CA CYS A 401 -19.56 3.98 -7.70
C CYS A 401 -19.81 3.27 -6.36
N TYR A 402 -19.89 4.02 -5.25
CA TYR A 402 -20.20 3.44 -3.95
C TYR A 402 -21.72 3.43 -3.77
N GLN A 403 -22.31 2.24 -3.84
CA GLN A 403 -23.76 2.03 -3.81
C GLN A 403 -24.17 1.10 -2.68
N VAL A 404 -25.45 1.03 -2.38
CA VAL A 404 -26.02 0.03 -1.46
C VAL A 404 -26.89 -0.97 -2.24
N PRO A 405 -27.09 -2.20 -1.77
CA PRO A 405 -28.14 -3.05 -2.31
C PRO A 405 -29.51 -2.40 -2.13
N HIS A 406 -30.29 -2.31 -3.21
CA HIS A 406 -31.65 -1.77 -3.19
C HIS A 406 -32.69 -2.82 -3.60
N GLY A 407 -33.59 -3.13 -2.67
CA GLY A 407 -34.65 -4.12 -2.86
C GLY A 407 -35.31 -4.51 -1.54
N LYS A 408 -36.36 -5.33 -1.59
CA LYS A 408 -37.03 -5.85 -0.39
C LYS A 408 -36.04 -6.66 0.46
N GLY A 409 -36.02 -6.42 1.78
CA GLY A 409 -35.15 -7.11 2.74
C GLY A 409 -33.72 -6.56 2.85
N THR A 410 -33.31 -5.63 1.98
CA THR A 410 -31.98 -4.97 2.05
C THR A 410 -31.90 -4.00 3.24
N ILE A 411 -30.70 -3.70 3.75
CA ILE A 411 -30.52 -2.90 4.99
C ILE A 411 -31.28 -1.56 4.97
N LEU A 412 -31.22 -0.81 3.86
CA LEU A 412 -31.81 0.53 3.77
C LEU A 412 -33.28 0.53 3.31
N SER A 413 -33.90 -0.65 3.18
CA SER A 413 -35.31 -0.80 2.78
C SER A 413 -36.28 -0.61 3.94
N GLY A 414 -37.52 -0.22 3.61
CA GLY A 414 -38.63 -0.07 4.56
C GLY A 414 -38.86 1.35 5.06
N GLU A 415 -39.98 1.57 5.74
CA GLU A 415 -40.38 2.90 6.25
C GLU A 415 -39.47 3.41 7.36
N ASN A 416 -38.91 2.49 8.15
CA ASN A 416 -38.12 2.81 9.33
C ASN A 416 -36.61 2.62 9.14
N GLY A 417 -36.11 2.26 7.95
CA GLY A 417 -34.72 1.82 7.77
C GLY A 417 -34.38 0.56 8.58
N GLY A 418 -33.31 -0.13 8.25
CA GLY A 418 -32.89 -1.33 8.98
C GLY A 418 -32.37 -1.00 10.37
N ARG A 419 -32.78 -1.76 11.39
CA ARG A 419 -32.17 -1.73 12.71
C ARG A 419 -31.28 -2.95 12.88
N LEU A 420 -30.19 -2.85 13.64
CA LEU A 420 -29.28 -3.99 13.87
C LEU A 420 -30.00 -5.24 14.43
N GLN A 421 -31.06 -5.05 15.22
CA GLN A 421 -31.90 -6.15 15.73
C GLN A 421 -32.68 -6.91 14.64
N ASP A 422 -32.83 -6.33 13.45
CA ASP A 422 -33.58 -6.94 12.34
C ASP A 422 -32.70 -7.88 11.49
N PHE A 423 -31.42 -8.07 11.83
CA PHE A 423 -30.46 -8.87 11.08
C PHE A 423 -30.46 -10.33 11.55
N THR A 424 -31.51 -11.08 11.20
CA THR A 424 -31.60 -12.51 11.58
C THR A 424 -30.57 -13.38 10.86
N ASP A 425 -30.09 -12.94 9.70
CA ASP A 425 -29.10 -13.67 8.90
C ASP A 425 -27.65 -13.33 9.30
N GLY A 426 -27.49 -12.39 10.25
CA GLY A 426 -26.22 -11.97 10.83
C GLY A 426 -25.54 -10.82 10.09
N THR A 427 -25.00 -9.87 10.85
CA THR A 427 -24.36 -8.66 10.32
C THR A 427 -23.08 -8.94 9.52
N THR A 428 -22.42 -10.07 9.78
CA THR A 428 -21.22 -10.53 9.06
C THR A 428 -21.53 -11.11 7.68
N ARG A 429 -22.82 -11.31 7.36
CA ARG A 429 -23.33 -11.93 6.13
C ARG A 429 -24.27 -11.04 5.32
N THR A 430 -24.55 -9.82 5.79
CA THR A 430 -25.38 -8.87 5.06
C THR A 430 -24.52 -7.75 4.48
N ILE A 431 -24.56 -7.57 3.17
CA ILE A 431 -23.87 -6.49 2.44
C ILE A 431 -24.52 -5.16 2.79
N MET A 432 -23.71 -4.22 3.27
CA MET A 432 -24.09 -2.84 3.53
C MET A 432 -23.86 -1.95 2.31
N ALA A 433 -22.67 -2.02 1.71
CA ALA A 433 -22.30 -1.19 0.57
C ALA A 433 -21.39 -1.97 -0.39
N VAL A 434 -21.46 -1.57 -1.65
CA VAL A 434 -20.74 -2.18 -2.77
C VAL A 434 -20.00 -1.12 -3.57
N GLU A 435 -18.99 -1.56 -4.29
CA GLU A 435 -18.32 -0.79 -5.34
C GLU A 435 -18.78 -1.31 -6.70
N THR A 436 -19.36 -0.43 -7.52
CA THR A 436 -19.85 -0.72 -8.87
C THR A 436 -18.91 -0.21 -9.94
N GLY A 437 -18.93 -0.80 -11.14
CA GLY A 437 -18.22 -0.24 -12.30
C GLY A 437 -18.76 1.12 -12.74
N ASP A 438 -17.99 1.81 -13.60
CA ASP A 438 -18.36 3.13 -14.13
C ASP A 438 -19.66 3.11 -14.94
N GLU A 439 -19.91 2.03 -15.67
CA GLU A 439 -21.15 1.87 -16.44
C GLU A 439 -22.40 1.85 -15.55
N SER A 440 -22.24 1.49 -14.28
CA SER A 440 -23.32 1.47 -13.28
C SER A 440 -23.29 2.68 -12.34
N ALA A 441 -22.39 3.64 -12.54
CA ALA A 441 -22.26 4.80 -11.65
C ALA A 441 -23.52 5.69 -11.66
N VAL A 442 -23.89 6.17 -10.48
CA VAL A 442 -25.12 6.96 -10.24
C VAL A 442 -24.79 8.36 -9.76
N ILE A 443 -25.70 9.32 -9.95
CA ILE A 443 -25.56 10.65 -9.34
C ILE A 443 -25.67 10.52 -7.81
N TRP A 444 -24.69 11.05 -7.07
CA TRP A 444 -24.58 10.80 -5.62
C TRP A 444 -25.75 11.36 -4.79
N THR A 445 -26.42 12.41 -5.26
CA THR A 445 -27.61 12.98 -4.59
C THR A 445 -28.90 12.24 -4.95
N LYS A 446 -28.90 11.51 -6.08
CA LYS A 446 -30.06 10.75 -6.57
C LYS A 446 -30.24 9.50 -5.70
N PRO A 447 -31.46 9.20 -5.22
CA PRO A 447 -31.75 7.95 -4.54
C PRO A 447 -31.85 6.81 -5.58
N ASP A 448 -30.71 6.44 -6.16
CA ASP A 448 -30.54 5.34 -7.11
C ASP A 448 -29.30 4.54 -6.71
N ASP A 449 -29.39 3.22 -6.79
CA ASP A 449 -28.40 2.30 -6.26
C ASP A 449 -28.52 0.91 -6.95
N TRP A 450 -27.69 -0.05 -6.55
CA TRP A 450 -27.62 -1.38 -7.15
C TRP A 450 -28.90 -2.18 -6.88
N GLN A 451 -29.71 -2.33 -7.92
CA GLN A 451 -31.00 -3.02 -7.84
C GLN A 451 -30.81 -4.54 -7.64
N VAL A 452 -31.38 -5.08 -6.57
CA VAL A 452 -31.27 -6.50 -6.20
C VAL A 452 -32.64 -7.18 -6.23
N GLY A 453 -33.00 -7.74 -7.38
CA GLY A 453 -34.19 -8.57 -7.59
C GLY A 453 -33.99 -10.04 -7.20
N GLU A 454 -34.87 -10.93 -7.67
CA GLU A 454 -34.68 -12.39 -7.55
C GLU A 454 -33.47 -12.86 -8.37
N ASP A 455 -33.31 -12.32 -9.58
CA ASP A 455 -32.16 -12.56 -10.45
C ASP A 455 -31.05 -11.51 -10.23
N VAL A 456 -30.37 -11.58 -9.10
CA VAL A 456 -29.24 -10.67 -8.82
C VAL A 456 -28.09 -10.90 -9.81
N SER A 457 -27.56 -9.81 -10.36
CA SER A 457 -26.40 -9.84 -11.27
C SER A 457 -25.17 -9.28 -10.58
N PHE A 458 -24.04 -9.97 -10.72
CA PHE A 458 -22.72 -9.49 -10.29
C PHE A 458 -22.13 -8.48 -11.28
N THR A 459 -22.61 -8.43 -12.53
CA THR A 459 -22.06 -7.59 -13.60
C THR A 459 -21.92 -6.11 -13.22
N PRO A 460 -22.89 -5.45 -12.56
CA PRO A 460 -22.74 -4.06 -12.12
C PRO A 460 -21.58 -3.83 -11.15
N LEU A 461 -21.15 -4.88 -10.44
CA LEU A 461 -20.05 -4.84 -9.48
C LEU A 461 -18.67 -5.00 -10.15
N LEU A 462 -18.63 -5.32 -11.44
CA LEU A 462 -17.40 -5.46 -12.21
C LEU A 462 -16.96 -4.11 -12.78
N GLY A 463 -15.66 -3.91 -12.91
CA GLY A 463 -15.08 -2.79 -13.67
C GLY A 463 -13.83 -2.16 -13.04
N HIS A 464 -13.70 -2.19 -11.70
CA HIS A 464 -12.56 -1.54 -11.03
C HIS A 464 -11.49 -2.51 -10.51
N HIS A 465 -11.87 -3.76 -10.22
CA HIS A 465 -10.96 -4.79 -9.72
C HIS A 465 -11.06 -6.06 -10.58
N ALA A 466 -9.91 -6.66 -10.90
CA ALA A 466 -9.88 -7.89 -11.68
C ALA A 466 -10.41 -9.08 -10.85
N GLY A 467 -11.33 -9.86 -11.44
CA GLY A 467 -11.84 -11.12 -10.88
C GLY A 467 -12.80 -10.99 -9.69
N GLY A 468 -13.30 -9.80 -9.37
CA GLY A 468 -14.23 -9.61 -8.25
C GLY A 468 -14.41 -8.15 -7.82
N THR A 469 -15.00 -7.94 -6.64
CA THR A 469 -15.18 -6.61 -6.04
C THR A 469 -15.02 -6.64 -4.52
N ASN A 470 -14.80 -5.48 -3.90
CA ASN A 470 -14.80 -5.35 -2.44
C ASN A 470 -16.23 -5.07 -1.96
N LEU A 471 -16.71 -5.88 -1.03
CA LEU A 471 -18.02 -5.71 -0.39
C LEU A 471 -17.84 -5.33 1.07
N LEU A 472 -18.57 -4.30 1.51
CA LEU A 472 -18.69 -3.91 2.90
C LEU A 472 -19.89 -4.63 3.52
N PHE A 473 -19.67 -5.29 4.65
CA PHE A 473 -20.70 -5.97 5.43
C PHE A 473 -21.24 -5.10 6.56
N ALA A 474 -22.40 -5.48 7.09
CA ALA A 474 -23.13 -4.72 8.11
C ALA A 474 -22.43 -4.65 9.47
N ASP A 475 -21.42 -5.50 9.71
CA ASP A 475 -20.53 -5.44 10.87
C ASP A 475 -19.31 -4.51 10.65
N GLY A 476 -19.21 -3.87 9.48
CA GLY A 476 -18.08 -3.03 9.09
C GLY A 476 -16.88 -3.80 8.52
N SER A 477 -16.96 -5.12 8.41
CA SER A 477 -15.92 -5.93 7.77
C SER A 477 -15.96 -5.75 6.25
N LEU A 478 -14.80 -5.88 5.62
CA LEU A 478 -14.64 -5.81 4.17
C LEU A 478 -14.08 -7.13 3.66
N ARG A 479 -14.69 -7.66 2.60
CA ARG A 479 -14.23 -8.89 1.95
C ARG A 479 -14.18 -8.68 0.45
N PHE A 480 -13.15 -9.24 -0.18
CA PHE A 480 -13.09 -9.35 -1.62
C PHE A 480 -13.89 -10.58 -2.05
N VAL A 481 -14.89 -10.39 -2.89
CA VAL A 481 -15.75 -11.47 -3.40
C VAL A 481 -15.49 -11.66 -4.88
N LYS A 482 -15.28 -12.92 -5.28
CA LYS A 482 -14.98 -13.26 -6.67
C LYS A 482 -16.23 -13.16 -7.54
N ASP A 483 -16.02 -12.82 -8.81
CA ASP A 483 -17.09 -12.78 -9.82
C ASP A 483 -17.71 -14.15 -10.12
N SER A 484 -17.03 -15.22 -9.73
CA SER A 484 -17.51 -16.61 -9.79
C SER A 484 -18.49 -16.99 -8.67
N ILE A 485 -18.83 -16.08 -7.75
CA ILE A 485 -19.75 -16.36 -6.65
C ILE A 485 -21.11 -16.85 -7.19
N PRO A 486 -21.69 -17.93 -6.62
CA PRO A 486 -23.02 -18.37 -7.05
C PRO A 486 -24.06 -17.27 -6.81
N ARG A 487 -24.89 -16.99 -7.83
CA ARG A 487 -25.93 -15.92 -7.75
C ARG A 487 -26.85 -16.07 -6.54
N LYS A 488 -27.17 -17.31 -6.15
CA LYS A 488 -27.99 -17.60 -4.97
C LYS A 488 -27.33 -17.12 -3.67
N ILE A 489 -26.02 -17.31 -3.54
CA ILE A 489 -25.25 -16.82 -2.39
C ILE A 489 -25.17 -15.30 -2.44
N LEU A 490 -24.83 -14.72 -3.60
CA LEU A 490 -24.83 -13.26 -3.76
C LEU A 490 -26.18 -12.65 -3.35
N LYS A 491 -27.30 -13.29 -3.70
CA LYS A 491 -28.64 -12.83 -3.32
C LYS A 491 -28.85 -12.88 -1.81
N ALA A 492 -28.54 -14.02 -1.19
CA ALA A 492 -28.64 -14.20 0.26
C ALA A 492 -27.85 -13.13 1.02
N LEU A 493 -26.67 -12.76 0.52
CA LEU A 493 -25.85 -11.71 1.13
C LEU A 493 -26.47 -10.31 1.03
N THR A 494 -27.47 -10.07 0.18
CA THR A 494 -28.08 -8.73 0.03
C THR A 494 -29.22 -8.46 1.01
N THR A 495 -29.76 -9.50 1.65
CA THR A 495 -30.90 -9.41 2.58
C THR A 495 -30.45 -9.56 4.02
N ARG A 496 -31.18 -8.92 4.95
CA ARG A 496 -30.90 -9.00 6.39
C ARG A 496 -31.68 -10.10 7.11
N ASP A 497 -32.80 -10.52 6.51
CA ASP A 497 -33.86 -11.34 7.10
C ASP A 497 -34.48 -12.36 6.12
N GLY A 498 -33.71 -12.86 5.16
CA GLY A 498 -34.14 -13.87 4.17
C GLY A 498 -34.11 -15.31 4.69
N GLY A 499 -33.35 -15.60 5.75
CA GLY A 499 -33.27 -16.91 6.40
C GLY A 499 -32.35 -17.91 5.72
N GLU A 500 -31.53 -17.47 4.76
CA GLU A 500 -30.57 -18.32 4.06
C GLU A 500 -29.31 -18.59 4.90
N VAL A 501 -28.77 -19.82 4.82
CA VAL A 501 -27.52 -20.19 5.49
C VAL A 501 -26.35 -20.02 4.52
N VAL A 502 -25.41 -19.12 4.86
CA VAL A 502 -24.17 -18.88 4.09
C VAL A 502 -22.94 -19.20 4.95
N GLY A 503 -22.17 -20.21 4.53
CA GLY A 503 -20.94 -20.65 5.18
C GLY A 503 -19.72 -19.84 4.76
N ASP A 504 -18.62 -19.95 5.52
CA ASP A 504 -17.36 -19.23 5.20
C ASP A 504 -16.67 -19.72 3.92
N ASN A 505 -16.99 -20.91 3.43
CA ASN A 505 -16.44 -21.46 2.18
C ASN A 505 -17.26 -21.07 0.94
N ASP A 506 -18.36 -20.34 1.09
CA ASP A 506 -19.26 -19.98 0.00
C ASP A 506 -18.89 -18.63 -0.68
N PHE A 507 -17.81 -17.98 -0.22
CA PHE A 507 -17.32 -16.66 -0.67
C PHE A 507 -16.37 -16.71 -1.89
#